data_AF-A0A729T348-F1
#
_entry.id   AF-A0A729T348-F1
#
_cell.length_a   1.000
_cell.length_b   1.000
_cell.length_c   1.000
_cell.angle_alpha   90.00
_cell.angle_beta   90.00
_cell.angle_gamma   90.00
#
_symmetry.space_group_name_H-M   'P 1'
#
loop_
_entity.id
_entity.type
_entity.pdbx_description
1 polymer ?
#
loop_
_entity_poly.entity_id
_entity_poly.type
_entity_poly.pdbx_seq_one_letter_code
_entity_poly.pdbx_strand_id
1 'polypeptide(L)' 'QPGARCELGQHCYPVTAVGSVAEQNLRELGHITLRFDGLREAEFPGTVHVAGPVPDDIAPGCILTFVA' A
#
# COMPACT_ATOMS: atom_id res chain seq x y z
N GLN A 1 9.08 -0.06 -2.10
CA GLN A 1 9.45 -0.14 -3.54
C GLN A 1 8.76 -1.37 -4.16
N PRO A 2 8.58 -1.47 -5.48
CA PRO A 2 8.06 -2.70 -6.10
C PRO A 2 8.86 -3.93 -5.67
N GLY A 3 8.18 -5.03 -5.34
CA GLY A 3 8.80 -6.22 -4.76
C GLY A 3 8.75 -6.28 -3.22
N ALA A 4 8.45 -5.17 -2.55
CA ALA A 4 8.09 -5.16 -1.13
C ALA A 4 6.71 -5.82 -0.90
N ARG A 5 6.38 -6.08 0.37
CA ARG A 5 5.09 -6.58 0.82
C ARG A 5 4.40 -5.55 1.72
N CYS A 6 3.10 -5.42 1.53
CA CYS A 6 2.20 -4.67 2.40
C CYS A 6 1.38 -5.68 3.20
N GLU A 7 1.46 -5.62 4.52
CA GLU A 7 0.68 -6.46 5.43
C GLU A 7 -0.39 -5.60 6.09
N LEU A 8 -1.66 -6.01 5.97
CA LEU A 8 -2.80 -5.34 6.58
C LEU A 8 -3.61 -6.38 7.35
N GLY A 9 -3.51 -6.33 8.67
CA GLY A 9 -4.07 -7.38 9.54
C GLY A 9 -3.44 -8.74 9.21
N GLN A 10 -4.26 -9.70 8.77
CA GLN A 10 -3.80 -11.04 8.38
C GLN A 10 -3.52 -11.18 6.88
N HIS A 11 -3.77 -10.12 6.10
CA HIS A 11 -3.60 -10.15 4.65
C HIS A 11 -2.21 -9.66 4.27
N CYS A 12 -1.59 -10.35 3.31
CA CYS A 12 -0.30 -9.96 2.74
C CYS A 12 -0.46 -9.69 1.24
N TYR A 13 -0.12 -8.47 0.84
CA TYR A 13 -0.29 -7.95 -0.50
C TYR A 13 1.08 -7.61 -1.11
N PRO A 14 1.47 -8.21 -2.25
CA PRO A 14 2.65 -7.79 -2.97
C PRO A 14 2.51 -6.36 -3.48
N VAL A 15 3.52 -5.51 -3.25
CA VAL A 15 3.57 -4.15 -3.79
C VAL A 15 4.01 -4.20 -5.25
N THR A 16 3.16 -3.68 -6.13
CA THR A 16 3.36 -3.72 -7.59
C THR A 16 3.84 -2.39 -8.15
N ALA A 17 3.45 -1.26 -7.55
CA ALA A 17 3.95 0.06 -7.91
C ALA A 17 3.91 1.01 -6.71
N VAL A 18 4.81 2.01 -6.70
CA VAL A 18 4.87 3.04 -5.66
C VAL A 18 4.99 4.40 -6.33
N GLY A 19 4.06 5.31 -6.05
CA GLY A 19 4.10 6.68 -6.54
C GLY A 19 5.27 7.48 -5.94
N SER A 20 5.73 8.48 -6.69
CA SER A 20 6.96 9.24 -6.38
C SER A 20 6.95 10.00 -5.06
N VAL A 21 5.78 10.38 -4.54
CA VAL A 21 5.64 11.12 -3.26
C VAL A 21 4.97 10.29 -2.16
N ALA A 22 4.62 9.03 -2.42
CA ALA A 22 3.91 8.19 -1.46
C ALA A 22 4.71 8.00 -0.15
N GLU A 23 6.02 7.74 -0.26
CA GLU A 23 6.89 7.61 0.92
C GLU A 23 7.00 8.94 1.69
N GLN A 24 7.13 10.06 0.97
CA GLN A 24 7.22 11.38 1.58
C GLN A 24 5.93 11.72 2.36
N ASN A 25 4.76 11.52 1.74
CA ASN A 25 3.46 11.75 2.37
C ASN A 25 3.27 10.88 3.61
N LEU A 26 3.68 9.61 3.55
CA LEU A 26 3.59 8.70 4.70
C LEU A 26 4.51 9.16 5.83
N ARG A 27 5.74 9.58 5.52
CA ARG A 27 6.73 10.04 6.51
C ARG A 27 6.33 11.36 7.17
N GLU A 28 5.84 12.32 6.39
CA GLU A 28 5.58 13.69 6.86
C GLU A 28 4.18 13.86 7.46
N LEU A 29 3.17 13.18 6.89
CA LEU A 29 1.76 13.40 7.21
C LEU A 29 1.07 12.15 7.78
N GLY A 30 1.73 10.98 7.73
CA GLY A 30 1.08 9.71 8.01
C GLY A 30 0.00 9.35 6.99
N HIS A 31 0.03 9.95 5.80
CA HIS A 31 -1.01 9.79 4.78
C HIS A 31 -0.54 8.93 3.62
N ILE A 32 -1.37 7.99 3.18
CA ILE A 32 -1.11 7.12 2.03
C ILE A 32 -2.41 6.67 1.38
N THR A 33 -2.38 6.44 0.07
CA THR A 33 -3.47 5.77 -0.66
C THR A 33 -2.99 4.38 -1.08
N LEU A 34 -3.69 3.32 -0.65
CA LEU A 34 -3.49 1.95 -1.12
C LEU A 34 -4.52 1.63 -2.21
N ARG A 35 -4.06 1.06 -3.33
CA ARG A 35 -4.95 0.60 -4.41
C ARG A 35 -4.73 -0.87 -4.70
N PHE A 36 -5.81 -1.65 -4.59
CA PHE A 36 -5.82 -3.10 -4.75
C PHE A 36 -6.19 -3.48 -6.19
N ASP A 37 -5.43 -2.97 -7.16
CA ASP A 37 -5.67 -3.19 -8.61
C ASP A 37 -4.55 -3.99 -9.30
N GLY A 38 -3.43 -4.23 -8.61
CA GLY A 38 -2.26 -4.93 -9.15
C GLY A 38 -1.53 -4.22 -10.29
N LEU A 39 -1.81 -2.93 -10.56
CA LEU A 39 -1.13 -2.20 -11.62
C LEU A 39 0.38 -2.05 -11.31
N ARG A 40 1.20 -2.12 -12.36
CA ARG A 40 2.67 -2.04 -12.27
C ARG A 40 3.22 -0.63 -12.47
N GLU A 41 2.33 0.31 -12.78
CA GLU A 41 2.65 1.72 -12.92
C GLU A 41 1.77 2.52 -11.96
N ALA A 42 2.38 3.47 -11.26
CA ALA A 42 1.67 4.32 -10.33
C ALA A 42 0.94 5.42 -11.10
N GLU A 43 -0.40 5.38 -11.08
CA GLU A 43 -1.23 6.39 -11.77
C GLU A 43 -1.13 7.75 -11.05
N PHE A 44 -1.02 7.74 -9.72
CA PHE A 44 -0.93 8.94 -8.90
C PHE A 44 0.32 8.93 -8.03
N PRO A 45 0.99 10.09 -7.84
CA PRO A 45 2.28 10.15 -7.18
C PRO A 45 2.20 9.79 -5.68
N GLY A 46 1.03 9.92 -5.04
CA GLY A 46 0.82 9.56 -3.63
C GLY A 46 0.27 8.15 -3.38
N THR A 47 0.16 7.31 -4.42
CA THR A 47 -0.53 6.00 -4.34
C THR A 47 0.46 4.83 -4.36
N VAL A 48 0.16 3.79 -3.59
CA VAL A 48 0.84 2.50 -3.65
C VAL A 48 -0.14 1.46 -4.19
N HIS A 49 0.27 0.80 -5.27
CA HIS A 49 -0.50 -0.28 -5.89
C HIS A 49 -0.04 -1.61 -5.32
N VAL A 50 -1.02 -2.45 -4.97
CA VAL A 50 -0.80 -3.79 -4.44
C VAL A 50 -1.65 -4.81 -5.19
N ALA A 51 -1.16 -6.05 -5.28
CA ALA A 51 -1.89 -7.16 -5.88
C ALA A 51 -2.70 -7.91 -4.83
N GLY A 52 -4.00 -8.11 -5.06
CA GLY A 52 -4.88 -8.91 -4.22
C GLY A 52 -6.27 -8.31 -4.11
N PRO A 53 -7.19 -9.00 -3.40
CA PRO A 53 -8.55 -8.51 -3.20
C PRO A 53 -8.57 -7.29 -2.27
N VAL A 54 -9.52 -6.40 -2.49
CA VAL A 54 -9.86 -5.34 -1.51
C VAL A 54 -10.30 -6.03 -0.22
N PRO A 55 -9.77 -5.65 0.96
CA PRO A 55 -10.23 -6.20 2.22
C PRO A 55 -11.70 -5.84 2.47
N ASP A 56 -12.47 -6.80 2.99
CA ASP A 56 -13.90 -6.60 3.26
C ASP A 56 -14.14 -5.59 4.41
N ASP A 57 -13.22 -5.52 5.38
CA ASP A 57 -13.27 -4.60 6.52
C ASP A 57 -11.86 -4.28 7.06
N ILE A 58 -11.74 -3.17 7.78
CA ILE A 58 -10.56 -2.79 8.57
C ILE A 58 -11.00 -2.53 10.01
N ALA A 59 -10.87 -3.56 10.84
CA ALA A 59 -11.25 -3.47 12.25
C ALA A 59 -10.32 -2.53 13.06
N PRO A 60 -10.80 -1.84 14.10
CA PRO A 60 -9.95 -1.10 15.02
C PRO A 60 -8.84 -1.97 15.62
N GLY A 61 -7.62 -1.45 15.62
CA GLY A 61 -6.43 -2.20 16.07
C GLY A 61 -5.73 -2.99 14.97
N CYS A 62 -6.24 -3.00 13.73
CA CYS A 62 -5.50 -3.53 12.58
C CYS A 62 -4.17 -2.79 12.40
N ILE A 63 -3.13 -3.55 12.12
CA ILE A 63 -1.79 -3.03 11.86
C ILE A 63 -1.53 -3.08 10.36
N LEU A 64 -1.06 -1.95 9.83
CA LEU A 64 -0.53 -1.83 8.48
C LEU A 64 1.01 -1.78 8.56
N THR A 65 1.68 -2.74 7.91
CA THR A 65 3.15 -2.83 7.89
C THR A 65 3.65 -2.94 6.46
N PHE A 66 4.70 -2.20 6.12
CA PHE A 66 5.46 -2.42 4.90
C PHE A 66 6.74 -3.19 5.22
N VAL A 67 6.93 -4.32 4.57
CA VAL A 67 8.10 -5.20 4.70
C VAL A 67 8.86 -5.19 3.37
N ALA A 68 10.14 -4.85 3.40
CA ALA A 68 11.02 -4.79 2.23
C ALA A 68 12.04 -5.93 2.25
#